data_AF-A0A2N6FJD4-F1
#
_entry.id   AF-A0A2N6FJD4-F1
#
_cell.length_a   1.000
_cell.length_b   1.000
_cell.length_c   1.000
_cell.angle_alpha   90.00
_cell.angle_beta   90.00
_cell.angle_gamma   90.00
#
_symmetry.space_group_name_H-M   'P 1'
#
loop_
_entity.id
_entity.type
_entity.pdbx_description
1 polymer ?
#
loop_
_entity_poly.entity_id
_entity_poly.type
_entity_poly.pdbx_seq_one_letter_code
_entity_poly.pdbx_strand_id
1 'polypeptide(L)'
;MKIGVKLAIGFGVVITLVVVLGLVGAYQTSKLEHEYGVEFKAHQDTNMYSDELVADVLQVRRREKDFLARLDMKYPDMVYKHIDEAKNVAGMIIDLDVDPEVVSLSRDVQQNLDNYKSGFRSAVEAYVAIGLTEKDGLRGAFRDAAHGVEKVLTDNDMRQAEIEYLNMRRHEKDYMLRGADKYLQKNAESLDKLNKIVAQSTLSARAKGSIYEQLNQYKSSFAELVGKQESVSGIMSTAKVYADKVIEDAESIEEISTRVGEIEEANIIASAKTSQFFMWGLIIVSALLGIGFAYYITRIIVRPLDKAVDTARRMAVGDLGMTIEVNSKDETGILLGAMKEMVDANRDVAQTADRIAGGDLGVKITPRSGEDTLLKALASMVGNLT
;
A
#
# COMPACT_ATOMS: atom_id res chain seq x y z
N MET A 1 -26.92 -40.56 -34.15
CA MET A 1 -27.04 -39.84 -32.87
C MET A 1 -28.10 -38.77 -33.02
N LYS A 2 -28.99 -38.58 -32.04
CA LYS A 2 -30.14 -37.71 -32.23
C LYS A 2 -29.74 -36.24 -32.45
N ILE A 3 -30.47 -35.51 -33.30
CA ILE A 3 -30.24 -34.05 -33.50
C ILE A 3 -30.13 -33.31 -32.16
N GLY A 4 -31.04 -33.58 -31.22
CA GLY A 4 -31.01 -32.97 -29.89
C GLY A 4 -29.72 -33.25 -29.11
N VAL A 5 -29.15 -34.46 -29.24
CA VAL A 5 -27.88 -34.80 -28.58
C VAL A 5 -26.70 -34.06 -29.21
N LYS A 6 -26.70 -33.88 -30.54
CA LYS A 6 -25.65 -33.09 -31.24
C LYS A 6 -25.68 -31.63 -30.81
N LEU A 7 -26.86 -31.04 -30.72
CA LEU A 7 -27.04 -29.66 -30.26
C LEU A 7 -26.65 -29.52 -28.79
N ALA A 8 -27.09 -30.45 -27.93
CA ALA A 8 -26.73 -30.46 -26.51
C ALA A 8 -25.22 -30.54 -26.28
N ILE A 9 -24.49 -31.34 -27.06
CA ILE A 9 -23.02 -31.41 -27.00
C ILE A 9 -22.41 -30.07 -27.44
N GLY A 10 -22.85 -29.50 -28.56
CA GLY A 10 -22.32 -28.23 -29.06
C GLY A 10 -22.53 -27.08 -28.07
N PHE A 11 -23.77 -26.89 -27.59
CA PHE A 11 -24.07 -25.88 -26.59
C PHE A 11 -23.39 -26.17 -25.25
N GLY A 12 -23.31 -27.44 -24.83
CA GLY A 12 -22.64 -27.84 -23.60
C GLY A 12 -21.16 -27.48 -23.61
N VAL A 13 -20.45 -27.69 -24.73
CA VAL A 13 -19.04 -27.30 -24.86
C VAL A 13 -18.88 -25.78 -24.81
N VAL A 14 -19.72 -25.02 -25.52
CA VAL A 14 -19.65 -23.55 -25.51
C VAL A 14 -19.90 -23.00 -24.11
N ILE A 15 -20.94 -23.48 -23.41
CA ILE A 15 -21.24 -23.07 -22.03
C ILE A 15 -20.08 -23.43 -21.11
N THR A 16 -19.51 -24.63 -21.23
CA THR A 16 -18.36 -25.05 -20.43
C THR A 16 -17.16 -24.14 -20.66
N LEU A 17 -16.85 -23.79 -21.91
CA LEU A 17 -15.75 -22.87 -22.24
C LEU A 17 -15.97 -21.48 -21.64
N VAL A 18 -17.20 -20.95 -21.70
CA VAL A 18 -17.55 -19.65 -21.09
C VAL A 18 -17.40 -19.69 -19.58
N VAL A 19 -17.84 -20.77 -18.92
CA VAL A 19 -17.68 -20.95 -17.47
C VAL A 19 -16.20 -21.03 -17.10
N VAL A 20 -15.40 -21.81 -17.83
CA VAL A 20 -13.95 -21.92 -17.58
C VAL A 20 -13.26 -20.58 -17.78
N LEU A 21 -13.58 -19.83 -18.85
CA LEU A 21 -13.09 -18.46 -19.06
C LEU A 21 -13.43 -17.54 -17.88
N GLY A 22 -14.68 -17.59 -17.41
CA GLY A 22 -15.12 -16.80 -16.26
C GLY A 22 -14.39 -17.15 -14.97
N LEU A 23 -14.20 -18.44 -14.68
CA LEU A 23 -13.49 -18.91 -13.49
C LEU A 23 -12.00 -18.54 -13.51
N VAL A 24 -11.33 -18.74 -14.66
CA VAL A 24 -9.92 -18.37 -14.82
C VAL A 24 -9.73 -16.86 -14.73
N GLY A 25 -10.62 -16.08 -15.35
CA GLY A 25 -10.63 -14.63 -15.25
C GLY A 25 -10.80 -14.17 -13.81
N ALA A 26 -11.81 -14.68 -13.10
CA ALA A 26 -12.04 -14.35 -11.69
C ALA A 26 -10.85 -14.72 -10.79
N TYR A 27 -10.25 -15.89 -11.00
CA TYR A 27 -9.06 -16.31 -10.27
C TYR A 27 -7.87 -15.37 -10.50
N GLN A 28 -7.56 -15.03 -11.75
CA GLN A 28 -6.48 -14.10 -12.10
C GLN A 28 -6.72 -12.69 -11.55
N THR A 29 -7.96 -12.19 -11.62
CA THR A 29 -8.31 -10.90 -11.05
C THR A 29 -8.14 -10.91 -9.53
N SER A 30 -8.59 -11.95 -8.83
CA SER A 30 -8.42 -12.03 -7.36
C SER A 30 -6.95 -12.11 -6.95
N LYS A 31 -6.13 -12.82 -7.74
CA LYS A 31 -4.69 -12.91 -7.51
C LYS A 31 -4.02 -11.53 -7.66
N LEU A 32 -4.33 -10.82 -8.75
CA LEU A 32 -3.81 -9.47 -8.98
C LEU A 32 -4.29 -8.48 -7.91
N GLU A 33 -5.55 -8.57 -7.49
CA GLU A 33 -6.10 -7.72 -6.43
C GLU A 33 -5.40 -7.96 -5.09
N HIS A 34 -5.03 -9.21 -4.78
CA HIS A 34 -4.26 -9.52 -3.57
C HIS A 34 -2.83 -8.97 -3.64
N GLU A 35 -2.09 -9.26 -4.73
CA GLU A 35 -0.70 -8.79 -4.91
C GLU A 35 -0.65 -7.24 -4.97
N TYR A 36 -1.54 -6.57 -5.70
CA TYR A 36 -1.60 -5.09 -5.73
C TYR A 36 -2.16 -4.46 -4.46
N GLY A 37 -3.25 -5.02 -3.93
CA GLY A 37 -4.09 -4.33 -2.96
C GLY A 37 -3.57 -4.40 -1.53
N VAL A 38 -2.83 -5.47 -1.19
CA VAL A 38 -2.35 -5.71 0.18
C VAL A 38 -0.86 -5.37 0.29
N GLU A 39 -0.01 -5.99 -0.54
CA GLU A 39 1.45 -5.87 -0.39
C GLU A 39 1.97 -4.52 -0.90
N PHE A 40 1.67 -4.16 -2.15
CA PHE A 40 2.15 -2.90 -2.72
C PHE A 40 1.62 -1.66 -1.96
N LYS A 41 0.35 -1.70 -1.52
CA LYS A 41 -0.22 -0.62 -0.70
C LYS A 41 0.47 -0.53 0.66
N ALA A 42 0.79 -1.65 1.30
CA ALA A 42 1.48 -1.64 2.58
C ALA A 42 2.89 -1.00 2.46
N HIS A 43 3.59 -1.18 1.34
CA HIS A 43 4.85 -0.47 1.07
C HIS A 43 4.64 1.04 0.89
N GLN A 44 3.59 1.48 0.18
CA GLN A 44 3.27 2.90 0.07
C GLN A 44 2.90 3.52 1.42
N ASP A 45 2.07 2.83 2.21
CA ASP A 45 1.70 3.28 3.55
C ASP A 45 2.93 3.35 4.46
N THR A 46 3.87 2.38 4.35
CA THR A 46 5.15 2.40 5.07
C THR A 46 6.00 3.62 4.71
N ASN A 47 6.11 3.97 3.43
CA ASN A 47 6.85 5.17 3.01
C ASN A 47 6.20 6.45 3.56
N MET A 48 4.88 6.57 3.46
CA MET A 48 4.12 7.70 3.99
C MET A 48 4.33 7.85 5.51
N TYR A 49 4.27 6.75 6.26
CA TYR A 49 4.52 6.76 7.69
C TYR A 49 5.99 7.07 8.03
N SER A 50 6.95 6.69 7.18
CA SER A 50 8.36 7.05 7.37
C SER A 50 8.59 8.56 7.23
N ASP A 51 7.95 9.19 6.24
CA ASP A 51 7.94 10.65 6.09
C ASP A 51 7.31 11.36 7.32
N GLU A 52 6.17 10.84 7.79
CA GLU A 52 5.49 11.36 8.97
C GLU A 52 6.37 11.25 10.22
N LEU A 53 7.09 10.14 10.37
CA LEU A 53 8.01 9.93 11.47
C LEU A 53 9.15 10.95 11.48
N VAL A 54 9.77 11.22 10.32
CA VAL A 54 10.79 12.28 10.18
C VAL A 54 10.20 13.64 10.53
N ALA A 55 8.99 13.94 10.05
CA ALA A 55 8.30 15.20 10.33
C ALA A 55 8.04 15.41 11.83
N ASP A 56 7.57 14.39 12.54
CA ASP A 56 7.33 14.44 13.98
C ASP A 56 8.63 14.63 14.76
N VAL A 57 9.70 13.91 14.40
CA VAL A 57 11.02 14.09 15.03
C VAL A 57 11.53 15.52 14.81
N LEU A 58 11.30 16.11 13.63
CA LEU A 58 11.63 17.53 13.41
C LEU A 58 10.81 18.47 14.30
N GLN A 59 9.55 18.15 14.61
CA GLN A 59 8.76 18.89 15.59
C GLN A 59 9.30 18.71 17.01
N VAL A 60 9.69 17.49 17.41
CA VAL A 60 10.38 17.22 18.69
C VAL A 60 11.61 18.12 18.82
N ARG A 61 12.50 18.14 17.81
CA ARG A 61 13.71 18.98 17.80
C ARG A 61 13.39 20.47 17.84
N ARG A 62 12.32 20.92 17.18
CA ARG A 62 11.87 22.31 17.20
C ARG A 62 11.39 22.72 18.59
N ARG A 63 10.54 21.92 19.23
CA ARG A 63 9.98 22.20 20.56
C ARG A 63 11.04 22.09 21.66
N GLU A 64 12.00 21.18 21.52
CA GLU A 64 13.20 21.18 22.36
C GLU A 64 13.91 22.52 22.28
N LYS A 65 14.23 23.02 21.08
CA LYS A 65 14.93 24.30 20.92
C LYS A 65 14.12 25.47 21.46
N ASP A 66 12.80 25.45 21.30
CA ASP A 66 11.91 26.45 21.91
C ASP A 66 12.01 26.44 23.44
N PHE A 67 12.04 25.26 24.07
CA PHE A 67 12.28 25.12 25.51
C PHE A 67 13.65 25.67 25.90
N LEU A 68 14.73 25.27 25.22
CA LEU A 68 16.09 25.71 25.56
C LEU A 68 16.26 27.22 25.43
N ALA A 69 15.57 27.85 24.48
CA ALA A 69 15.63 29.30 24.25
C ALA A 69 14.81 30.11 25.26
N ARG A 70 13.70 29.54 25.77
CA ARG A 70 12.70 30.30 26.56
C ARG A 70 12.54 29.83 28.00
N LEU A 71 12.99 28.62 28.31
CA LEU A 71 12.86 27.94 29.60
C LEU A 71 11.41 27.89 30.12
N ASP A 72 10.44 27.77 29.20
CA ASP A 72 9.01 27.73 29.50
C ASP A 72 8.49 26.29 29.52
N MET A 73 7.87 25.89 30.64
CA MET A 73 7.43 24.52 30.93
C MET A 73 6.31 24.00 30.03
N LYS A 74 5.70 24.83 29.19
CA LYS A 74 4.73 24.33 28.19
C LYS A 74 5.37 23.53 27.04
N TYR A 75 6.66 23.77 26.75
CA TYR A 75 7.33 23.14 25.61
C TYR A 75 7.68 21.67 25.85
N PRO A 76 8.13 21.25 27.05
CA PRO A 76 8.33 19.84 27.34
C PRO A 76 7.12 18.95 27.07
N ASP A 77 5.91 19.39 27.41
CA ASP A 77 4.68 18.63 27.12
C ASP A 77 4.46 18.45 25.61
N MET A 78 4.77 19.47 24.81
CA MET A 78 4.70 19.38 23.34
C MET A 78 5.76 18.43 22.76
N VAL A 79 6.96 18.41 23.35
CA VAL A 79 8.01 17.45 22.98
C VAL A 79 7.54 16.03 23.24
N TYR A 80 6.99 15.76 24.44
CA TYR A 80 6.50 14.43 24.79
C TYR A 80 5.34 13.98 23.90
N LYS A 81 4.44 14.89 23.55
CA LYS A 81 3.34 14.61 22.64
C LYS A 81 3.84 14.14 21.27
N HIS A 82 4.74 14.90 20.63
CA HIS A 82 5.26 14.52 19.30
C HIS A 82 6.11 13.24 19.34
N ILE A 83 6.78 12.95 20.46
CA ILE A 83 7.45 11.65 20.65
C ILE A 83 6.43 10.52 20.65
N ASP A 84 5.32 10.68 21.37
CA ASP A 84 4.27 9.66 21.45
C ASP A 84 3.55 9.48 20.11
N GLU A 85 3.35 10.56 19.33
CA GLU A 85 2.86 10.52 17.94
C GLU A 85 3.82 9.71 17.04
N ALA A 86 5.11 10.05 17.01
CA ALA A 86 6.11 9.31 16.24
C ALA A 86 6.21 7.82 16.62
N LYS A 87 6.07 7.48 17.91
CA LYS A 87 6.05 6.09 18.37
C LYS A 87 4.83 5.32 17.86
N ASN A 88 3.67 5.98 17.78
CA ASN A 88 2.46 5.38 17.24
C ASN A 88 2.60 5.13 15.74
N VAL A 89 3.18 6.09 15.00
CA VAL A 89 3.49 5.94 13.57
C VAL A 89 4.43 4.75 13.33
N ALA A 90 5.51 4.62 14.11
CA ALA A 90 6.38 3.45 14.06
C ALA A 90 5.63 2.14 14.38
N GLY A 91 4.64 2.19 15.29
CA GLY A 91 3.75 1.07 15.58
C GLY A 91 2.89 0.67 14.38
N MET A 92 2.36 1.64 13.63
CA MET A 92 1.62 1.37 12.40
C MET A 92 2.49 0.71 11.34
N ILE A 93 3.76 1.13 11.21
CA ILE A 93 4.73 0.47 10.30
C ILE A 93 4.99 -0.98 10.73
N ILE A 94 5.15 -1.23 12.04
CA ILE A 94 5.31 -2.60 12.57
C ILE A 94 4.10 -3.47 12.23
N ASP A 95 2.89 -2.93 12.38
CA ASP A 95 1.63 -3.67 12.15
C ASP A 95 1.40 -4.00 10.66
N LEU A 96 2.01 -3.25 9.73
CA LEU A 96 1.96 -3.56 8.30
C LEU A 96 2.79 -4.80 7.93
N ASP A 97 3.80 -5.16 8.75
CA ASP A 97 4.62 -6.37 8.62
C ASP A 97 5.19 -6.60 7.20
N VAL A 98 5.61 -5.52 6.53
CA VAL A 98 6.04 -5.56 5.12
C VAL A 98 7.40 -6.22 4.91
N ASP A 99 8.32 -6.03 5.86
CA ASP A 99 9.67 -6.58 5.80
C ASP A 99 10.25 -6.73 7.22
N PRO A 100 10.91 -7.85 7.56
CA PRO A 100 11.46 -8.08 8.90
C PRO A 100 12.50 -7.04 9.34
N GLU A 101 13.30 -6.50 8.42
CA GLU A 101 14.28 -5.44 8.69
C GLU A 101 13.57 -4.12 8.98
N VAL A 102 12.55 -3.76 8.19
CA VAL A 102 11.69 -2.59 8.44
C VAL A 102 11.02 -2.67 9.81
N VAL A 103 10.50 -3.83 10.18
CA VAL A 103 9.88 -4.06 11.49
C VAL A 103 10.92 -3.94 12.61
N SER A 104 12.14 -4.44 12.41
CA SER A 104 13.24 -4.29 13.38
C SER A 104 13.62 -2.82 13.57
N LEU A 105 13.86 -2.09 12.48
CA LEU A 105 14.20 -0.67 12.51
C LEU A 105 13.10 0.15 13.18
N SER A 106 11.83 -0.16 12.90
CA SER A 106 10.70 0.52 13.52
C SER A 106 10.63 0.30 15.05
N ARG A 107 11.06 -0.87 15.54
CA ARG A 107 11.20 -1.13 16.98
C ARG A 107 12.39 -0.36 17.57
N ASP A 108 13.49 -0.29 16.84
CA ASP A 108 14.66 0.50 17.25
C ASP A 108 14.32 1.99 17.32
N VAL A 109 13.52 2.50 16.38
CA VAL A 109 12.93 3.85 16.42
C VAL A 109 12.13 4.06 17.70
N GLN A 110 11.20 3.16 18.06
CA GLN A 110 10.42 3.29 19.29
C GLN A 110 11.32 3.33 20.53
N GLN A 111 12.36 2.49 20.57
CA GLN A 111 13.31 2.42 21.67
C GLN A 111 14.20 3.67 21.75
N ASN A 112 14.66 4.18 20.62
CA ASN A 112 15.46 5.41 20.52
C ASN A 112 14.64 6.64 20.93
N LEU A 113 13.37 6.69 20.56
CA LEU A 113 12.42 7.72 21.02
C LEU A 113 12.20 7.68 22.54
N ASP A 114 12.13 6.49 23.15
CA ASP A 114 12.06 6.36 24.62
C ASP A 114 13.34 6.83 25.31
N ASN A 115 14.50 6.47 24.75
CA ASN A 115 15.80 6.93 25.24
C ASN A 115 15.94 8.46 25.14
N TYR A 116 15.51 9.03 24.02
CA TYR A 116 15.43 10.47 23.83
C TYR A 116 14.52 11.13 24.86
N LYS A 117 13.30 10.60 25.06
CA LYS A 117 12.31 11.11 26.02
C LYS A 117 12.89 11.15 27.44
N SER A 118 13.58 10.08 27.85
CA SER A 118 14.23 9.97 29.15
C SER A 118 15.37 10.97 29.32
N GLY A 119 16.25 11.09 28.31
CA GLY A 119 17.32 12.07 28.30
C GLY A 119 16.80 13.50 28.37
N PHE A 120 15.79 13.84 27.56
CA PHE A 120 15.18 15.16 27.56
C PHE A 120 14.48 15.48 28.88
N ARG A 121 13.77 14.52 29.50
CA ARG A 121 13.22 14.71 30.85
C ARG A 121 14.31 15.02 31.88
N SER A 122 15.41 14.27 31.85
CA SER A 122 16.55 14.51 32.75
C SER A 122 17.16 15.90 32.54
N ALA A 123 17.22 16.37 31.28
CA ALA A 123 17.65 17.73 30.97
C ALA A 123 16.68 18.80 31.50
N VAL A 124 15.36 18.60 31.33
CA VAL A 124 14.33 19.50 31.86
C VAL A 124 14.45 19.63 33.38
N GLU A 125 14.56 18.50 34.10
CA GLU A 125 14.76 18.49 35.55
C GLU A 125 16.03 19.25 35.97
N ALA A 126 17.12 19.07 35.22
CA ALA A 126 18.36 19.77 35.47
C ALA A 126 18.26 21.28 35.17
N TYR A 127 17.51 21.71 34.16
CA TYR A 127 17.22 23.13 33.91
C TYR A 127 16.34 23.75 35.00
N VAL A 128 15.36 23.00 35.53
CA VAL A 128 14.56 23.43 36.67
C VAL A 128 15.45 23.62 37.91
N ALA A 129 16.36 22.69 38.18
CA ALA A 129 17.33 22.82 39.28
C ALA A 129 18.30 24.01 39.09
N ILE A 130 18.75 24.26 37.87
CA ILE A 130 19.54 25.45 37.52
C ILE A 130 18.74 26.73 37.80
N GLY A 131 17.44 26.73 37.50
CA GLY A 131 16.54 27.86 37.68
C GLY A 131 16.05 28.40 36.33
N LEU A 132 14.72 28.41 36.15
CA LEU A 132 14.08 28.90 34.93
C LEU A 132 14.09 30.44 34.85
N THR A 133 14.04 31.11 36.00
CA THR A 133 14.21 32.57 36.11
C THR A 133 15.52 32.93 36.84
N GLU A 134 15.84 34.22 36.88
CA GLU A 134 17.03 34.74 37.57
C GLU A 134 17.01 34.53 39.10
N LYS A 135 15.84 34.21 39.67
CA LYS A 135 15.64 34.09 41.12
C LYS A 135 15.50 32.65 41.61
N ASP A 136 15.38 31.70 40.69
CA ASP A 136 15.09 30.32 41.03
C ASP A 136 16.37 29.48 41.10
N GLY A 137 16.31 28.39 41.85
CA GLY A 137 17.33 27.34 41.85
C GLY A 137 18.75 27.84 42.11
N LEU A 138 19.70 27.20 41.43
CA LEU A 138 21.13 27.54 41.53
C LEU A 138 21.43 28.97 41.04
N ARG A 139 20.68 29.50 40.07
CA ARG A 139 20.82 30.89 39.58
C ARG A 139 20.49 31.90 40.67
N GLY A 140 19.38 31.70 41.38
CA GLY A 140 18.98 32.53 42.52
C GLY A 140 20.02 32.47 43.65
N ALA A 141 20.38 31.26 44.08
CA ALA A 141 21.38 31.06 45.14
C ALA A 141 22.74 31.69 44.79
N PHE A 142 23.16 31.59 43.53
CA PHE A 142 24.39 32.22 43.06
C PHE A 142 24.29 33.74 43.01
N ARG A 143 23.15 34.29 42.57
CA ARG A 143 22.88 35.73 42.59
C ARG A 143 22.96 36.30 44.01
N ASP A 144 22.39 35.61 44.98
CA ASP A 144 22.44 36.02 46.38
C ASP A 144 23.87 35.98 46.94
N ALA A 145 24.64 34.94 46.61
CA ALA A 145 26.06 34.86 46.97
C ALA A 145 26.89 36.01 46.36
N ALA A 146 26.60 36.40 45.11
CA ALA A 146 27.24 37.54 44.47
C ALA A 146 26.89 38.87 45.16
N HIS A 147 25.62 39.12 45.48
CA HIS A 147 25.24 40.30 46.27
C HIS A 147 25.88 40.30 47.66
N GLY A 148 26.05 39.12 48.28
CA GLY A 148 26.73 38.96 49.55
C GLY A 148 28.16 39.48 49.51
N VAL A 149 28.93 39.10 48.48
CA VAL A 149 30.29 39.60 48.24
C VAL A 149 30.30 41.11 48.02
N GLU A 150 29.44 41.61 47.14
CA GLU A 150 29.35 43.05 46.85
C GLU A 150 29.08 43.86 48.13
N LYS A 151 28.10 43.42 48.92
CA LYS A 151 27.74 44.07 50.18
C LYS A 151 28.89 44.10 51.18
N VAL A 152 29.57 42.97 51.43
CA VAL A 152 30.66 42.95 52.43
C VAL A 152 31.88 43.75 51.99
N LEU A 153 32.14 43.88 50.68
CA LEU A 153 33.21 44.76 50.18
C LEU A 153 32.86 46.24 50.35
N THR A 154 31.62 46.62 50.05
CA THR A 154 31.13 48.00 50.21
C THR A 154 31.01 48.41 51.68
N ASP A 155 30.47 47.55 52.55
CA ASP A 155 30.33 47.82 53.99
C ASP A 155 31.70 48.01 54.68
N ASN A 156 32.80 47.56 54.06
CA ASN A 156 34.18 47.71 54.54
C ASN A 156 35.02 48.69 53.70
N ASP A 157 34.39 49.51 52.84
CA ASP A 157 35.04 50.54 52.00
C ASP A 157 36.19 50.02 51.10
N MET A 158 36.12 48.76 50.65
CA MET A 158 37.20 48.09 49.93
C MET A 158 37.22 48.38 48.42
N ARG A 159 37.39 49.65 48.01
CA ARG A 159 37.33 50.07 46.58
C ARG A 159 38.21 49.27 45.62
N GLN A 160 39.44 48.94 46.00
CA GLN A 160 40.33 48.16 45.13
C GLN A 160 39.84 46.71 44.96
N ALA A 161 39.25 46.12 46.00
CA ALA A 161 38.66 44.80 45.94
C ALA A 161 37.38 44.81 45.10
N GLU A 162 36.55 45.85 45.20
CA GLU A 162 35.34 46.02 44.38
C GLU A 162 35.65 46.02 42.87
N ILE A 163 36.73 46.71 42.44
CA ILE A 163 37.15 46.71 41.04
C ILE A 163 37.51 45.29 40.56
N GLU A 164 38.27 44.55 41.37
CA GLU A 164 38.66 43.19 41.00
C GLU A 164 37.48 42.21 41.06
N TYR A 165 36.53 42.43 41.97
CA TYR A 165 35.24 41.73 42.00
C TYR A 165 34.44 41.97 40.72
N LEU A 166 34.39 43.19 40.20
CA LEU A 166 33.74 43.47 38.93
C LEU A 166 34.43 42.78 37.73
N ASN A 167 35.76 42.66 37.74
CA ASN A 167 36.48 41.86 36.75
C ASN A 167 36.12 40.37 36.85
N MET A 168 36.03 39.84 38.08
CA MET A 168 35.58 38.47 38.33
C MET A 168 34.17 38.23 37.77
N ARG A 169 33.22 39.13 38.06
CA ARG A 169 31.84 39.08 37.53
C ARG A 169 31.78 39.22 36.01
N ARG A 170 32.69 39.99 35.39
CA ARG A 170 32.82 40.06 33.92
C ARG A 170 33.20 38.70 33.35
N HIS A 171 34.22 38.05 33.91
CA HIS A 171 34.68 36.74 33.44
C HIS A 171 33.61 35.65 33.64
N GLU A 172 32.89 35.69 34.75
CA GLU A 172 31.72 34.84 34.97
C GLU A 172 30.66 35.02 33.86
N LYS A 173 30.24 36.26 33.60
CA LYS A 173 29.23 36.55 32.56
C LYS A 173 29.71 36.13 31.17
N ASP A 174 30.99 36.32 30.88
CA ASP A 174 31.59 35.85 29.63
C ASP A 174 31.55 34.31 29.52
N TYR A 175 31.81 33.59 30.61
CA TYR A 175 31.65 32.13 30.65
C TYR A 175 30.18 31.74 30.42
N MET A 176 29.24 32.36 31.12
CA MET A 176 27.81 32.05 31.00
C MET A 176 27.27 32.30 29.58
N LEU A 177 27.84 33.26 28.85
CA LEU A 177 27.44 33.56 27.48
C LEU A 177 28.12 32.66 26.44
N ARG A 178 29.37 32.23 26.70
CA ARG A 178 30.24 31.61 25.67
C ARG A 178 30.68 30.18 25.97
N GLY A 179 30.54 29.72 27.21
CA GLY A 179 30.91 28.38 27.68
C GLY A 179 32.41 28.05 27.60
N ALA A 180 33.31 29.04 27.47
CA ALA A 180 34.73 28.78 27.25
C ALA A 180 35.57 28.77 28.54
N ASP A 181 36.27 27.67 28.82
CA ASP A 181 37.04 27.41 30.04
C ASP A 181 38.05 28.51 30.42
N LYS A 182 38.60 29.21 29.42
CA LYS A 182 39.49 30.37 29.65
C LYS A 182 38.87 31.42 30.57
N TYR A 183 37.54 31.53 30.60
CA TYR A 183 36.84 32.47 31.47
C TYR A 183 36.73 31.96 32.91
N LEU A 184 36.63 30.64 33.12
CA LEU A 184 36.74 30.03 34.45
C LEU A 184 38.13 30.26 35.03
N GLN A 185 39.18 30.08 34.22
CA GLN A 185 40.56 30.37 34.64
C GLN A 185 40.74 31.84 35.03
N LYS A 186 40.29 32.77 34.20
CA LYS A 186 40.36 34.22 34.51
C LYS A 186 39.53 34.60 35.74
N ASN A 187 38.37 33.97 35.93
CA ASN A 187 37.56 34.17 37.13
C ASN A 187 38.32 33.73 38.39
N ALA A 188 38.96 32.55 38.36
CA ALA A 188 39.80 32.06 39.45
C ALA A 188 41.00 32.97 39.72
N GLU A 189 41.67 33.49 38.68
CA GLU A 189 42.76 34.46 38.82
C GLU A 189 42.31 35.76 39.50
N SER A 190 41.11 36.26 39.18
CA SER A 190 40.53 37.43 39.85
C SER A 190 40.18 37.14 41.31
N LEU A 191 39.65 35.95 41.62
CA LEU A 191 39.40 35.53 42.99
C LEU A 191 40.69 35.48 43.82
N ASP A 192 41.78 34.97 43.25
CA ASP A 192 43.10 34.94 43.92
C ASP A 192 43.65 36.34 44.19
N LYS A 193 43.47 37.28 43.25
CA LYS A 193 43.85 38.69 43.45
C LYS A 193 43.00 39.34 44.55
N LEU A 194 41.70 39.11 44.55
CA LEU A 194 40.78 39.54 45.61
C LEU A 194 41.24 39.05 46.98
N ASN A 195 41.55 37.75 47.11
CA ASN A 195 42.02 37.15 48.34
C ASN A 195 43.32 37.81 48.85
N LYS A 196 44.25 38.15 47.95
CA LYS A 196 45.51 38.87 48.28
C LYS A 196 45.23 40.29 48.79
N ILE A 197 44.32 41.04 48.14
CA ILE A 197 43.92 42.39 48.57
C ILE A 197 43.33 42.34 49.98
N VAL A 198 42.42 41.40 50.25
CA VAL A 198 41.82 41.21 51.58
C VAL A 198 42.87 40.84 52.63
N ALA A 199 43.81 39.95 52.29
CA ALA A 199 44.87 39.52 53.21
C ALA A 199 45.77 40.70 53.63
N GLN A 200 46.15 41.55 52.67
CA GLN A 200 47.03 42.70 52.87
C GLN A 200 46.34 43.93 53.49
N SER A 201 45.01 43.91 53.61
CA SER A 201 44.24 45.02 54.19
C SER A 201 44.45 45.20 55.70
N THR A 202 44.16 46.39 56.21
CA THR A 202 44.19 46.73 57.64
C THR A 202 42.90 46.36 58.39
N LEU A 203 41.97 45.65 57.74
CA LEU A 203 40.69 45.26 58.33
C LEU A 203 40.87 44.33 59.54
N SER A 204 39.88 44.36 60.44
CA SER A 204 39.83 43.44 61.58
C SER A 204 39.74 41.98 61.14
N ALA A 205 40.21 41.05 61.99
CA ALA A 205 40.11 39.62 61.72
C ALA A 205 38.66 39.17 61.46
N ARG A 206 37.70 39.78 62.18
CA ARG A 206 36.26 39.53 61.99
C ARG A 206 35.78 39.96 60.61
N ALA A 207 36.16 41.15 60.16
CA ALA A 207 35.80 41.66 58.84
C ALA A 207 36.41 40.82 57.71
N LYS A 208 37.70 40.46 57.83
CA LYS A 208 38.37 39.54 56.87
C LYS A 208 37.66 38.18 56.82
N GLY A 209 37.31 37.62 57.97
CA GLY A 209 36.55 36.37 58.06
C GLY A 209 35.22 36.44 57.30
N SER A 210 34.45 37.51 57.51
CA SER A 210 33.18 37.74 56.79
C SER A 210 33.35 37.83 55.28
N ILE A 211 34.42 38.46 54.79
CA ILE A 211 34.68 38.57 53.34
C ILE A 211 35.05 37.22 52.76
N TYR A 212 35.94 36.47 53.43
CA TYR A 212 36.34 35.14 52.96
C TYR A 212 35.17 34.15 52.95
N GLU A 213 34.26 34.24 53.92
CA GLU A 213 33.04 33.45 53.94
C GLU A 213 32.18 33.71 52.70
N GLN A 214 31.92 34.98 52.36
CA GLN A 214 31.13 35.35 51.18
C GLN A 214 31.84 34.96 49.87
N LEU A 215 33.16 35.15 49.77
CA LEU A 215 33.93 34.73 48.59
C LEU A 215 33.90 33.20 48.40
N ASN A 216 33.97 32.43 49.48
CA ASN A 216 33.85 30.98 49.43
C ASN A 216 32.45 30.53 49.04
N GLN A 217 31.40 31.19 49.57
CA GLN A 217 30.02 30.92 49.19
C GLN A 217 29.79 31.22 47.70
N TYR A 218 30.28 32.37 47.21
CA TYR A 218 30.27 32.70 45.79
C TYR A 218 30.97 31.64 44.94
N LYS A 219 32.19 31.23 45.31
CA LYS A 219 32.98 30.22 44.58
C LYS A 219 32.22 28.89 44.51
N SER A 220 31.65 28.44 45.63
CA SER A 220 30.92 27.19 45.70
C SER A 220 29.66 27.22 44.84
N SER A 221 28.84 28.27 44.97
CA SER A 221 27.60 28.41 44.19
C SER A 221 27.89 28.55 42.69
N PHE A 222 28.99 29.23 42.31
CA PHE A 222 29.41 29.32 40.92
C PHE A 222 29.81 27.95 40.36
N ALA A 223 30.65 27.21 41.10
CA ALA A 223 31.09 25.88 40.69
C ALA A 223 29.93 24.89 40.55
N GLU A 224 28.95 24.95 41.46
CA GLU A 224 27.75 24.11 41.39
C GLU A 224 26.89 24.44 40.17
N LEU A 225 26.66 25.73 39.89
CA LEU A 225 25.93 26.19 38.71
C LEU A 225 26.62 25.74 37.41
N VAL A 226 27.93 25.93 37.31
CA VAL A 226 28.76 25.52 36.16
C VAL A 226 28.71 24.01 35.96
N GLY A 227 28.97 23.22 37.01
CA GLY A 227 28.94 21.76 36.92
C GLY A 227 27.56 21.23 36.52
N LYS A 228 26.48 21.86 37.00
CA LYS A 228 25.13 21.49 36.57
C LYS A 228 24.88 21.83 35.10
N GLN A 229 25.32 23.00 34.62
CA GLN A 229 25.21 23.36 33.19
C GLN A 229 25.98 22.42 32.28
N GLU A 230 27.20 22.02 32.66
CA GLU A 230 28.00 21.03 31.93
C GLU A 230 27.28 19.68 31.85
N SER A 231 26.68 19.22 32.96
CA SER A 231 25.91 17.98 32.99
C SER A 231 24.73 18.00 32.01
N VAL A 232 24.04 19.14 31.90
CA VAL A 232 22.92 19.30 30.96
C VAL A 232 23.39 19.23 29.51
N SER A 233 24.51 19.88 29.19
CA SER A 233 25.11 19.79 27.85
C SER A 233 25.41 18.35 27.45
N GLY A 234 25.99 17.56 28.37
CA GLY A 234 26.24 16.14 28.17
C GLY A 234 24.96 15.33 27.91
N ILE A 235 23.94 15.51 28.76
CA ILE A 235 22.63 14.85 28.60
C ILE A 235 22.00 15.19 27.24
N MET A 236 22.01 16.47 26.85
CA MET A 236 21.45 16.92 25.58
C MET A 236 22.23 16.37 24.38
N SER A 237 23.55 16.25 24.49
CA SER A 237 24.38 15.63 23.45
C SER A 237 24.01 14.16 23.25
N THR A 238 23.84 13.41 24.34
CA THR A 238 23.44 12.00 24.27
C THR A 238 22.01 11.87 23.74
N ALA A 239 21.08 12.71 24.20
CA ALA A 239 19.71 12.71 23.67
C ALA A 239 19.70 12.98 22.16
N LYS A 240 20.47 13.97 21.68
CA LYS A 240 20.57 14.27 20.24
C LYS A 240 20.97 13.05 19.41
N VAL A 241 21.93 12.23 19.88
CA VAL A 241 22.36 11.02 19.16
C VAL A 241 21.17 10.09 18.91
N TYR A 242 20.25 9.93 19.88
CA TYR A 242 19.06 9.11 19.67
C TYR A 242 18.09 9.70 18.65
N ALA A 243 17.89 11.02 18.63
CA ALA A 243 17.06 11.63 17.58
C ALA A 243 17.70 11.53 16.19
N ASP A 244 19.02 11.69 16.10
CA ASP A 244 19.74 11.55 14.82
C ASP A 244 19.61 10.09 14.29
N LYS A 245 19.71 9.09 15.19
CA LYS A 245 19.45 7.68 14.84
C LYS A 245 18.01 7.43 14.38
N VAL A 246 17.01 8.03 15.02
CA VAL A 246 15.62 7.86 14.59
C VAL A 246 15.42 8.36 13.15
N ILE A 247 16.07 9.46 12.77
CA ILE A 247 16.01 9.97 11.39
C ILE A 247 16.71 9.01 10.44
N GLU A 248 17.91 8.53 10.80
CA GLU A 248 18.68 7.55 10.00
C GLU A 248 17.90 6.23 9.80
N ASP A 249 17.28 5.71 10.86
CA ASP A 249 16.45 4.51 10.81
C ASP A 249 15.20 4.75 9.93
N ALA A 250 14.58 5.93 10.00
CA ALA A 250 13.43 6.29 9.17
C ALA A 250 13.76 6.38 7.68
N GLU A 251 14.88 7.02 7.34
CA GLU A 251 15.40 7.08 5.97
C GLU A 251 15.72 5.67 5.45
N SER A 252 16.28 4.80 6.30
CA SER A 252 16.57 3.40 5.96
C SER A 252 15.28 2.59 5.73
N ILE A 253 14.23 2.82 6.53
CA ILE A 253 12.92 2.19 6.33
C ILE A 253 12.33 2.61 4.98
N GLU A 254 12.38 3.90 4.64
CA GLU A 254 11.89 4.41 3.36
C GLU A 254 12.67 3.81 2.18
N GLU A 255 14.00 3.72 2.28
CA GLU A 255 14.84 3.13 1.23
C GLU A 255 14.51 1.65 1.02
N ILE A 256 14.40 0.86 2.10
CA ILE A 256 14.07 -0.56 2.03
C ILE A 256 12.67 -0.75 1.46
N SER A 257 11.67 -0.03 1.98
CA SER A 257 10.28 -0.16 1.55
C SER A 257 10.08 0.27 0.10
N THR A 258 10.78 1.32 -0.36
CA THR A 258 10.80 1.72 -1.78
C THR A 258 11.39 0.63 -2.66
N ARG A 259 12.57 0.11 -2.29
CA ARG A 259 13.24 -0.94 -3.06
C ARG A 259 12.39 -2.22 -3.15
N VAL A 260 11.78 -2.65 -2.05
CA VAL A 260 10.91 -3.83 -2.05
C VAL A 260 9.62 -3.54 -2.82
N GLY A 261 9.03 -2.36 -2.66
CA GLY A 261 7.85 -1.94 -3.42
C GLY A 261 8.06 -1.92 -4.93
N GLU A 262 9.22 -1.49 -5.42
CA GLU A 262 9.59 -1.53 -6.84
C GLU A 262 9.72 -2.98 -7.37
N ILE A 263 10.28 -3.88 -6.56
CA ILE A 263 10.37 -5.30 -6.89
C ILE A 263 8.98 -5.92 -6.98
N GLU A 264 8.10 -5.62 -6.02
CA GLU A 264 6.73 -6.14 -6.04
C GLU A 264 5.91 -5.54 -7.18
N GLU A 265 6.03 -4.25 -7.48
CA GLU A 265 5.39 -3.66 -8.66
C GLU A 265 5.83 -4.38 -9.94
N ALA A 266 7.13 -4.65 -10.09
CA ALA A 266 7.65 -5.38 -11.23
C ALA A 266 7.11 -6.82 -11.31
N ASN A 267 7.01 -7.52 -10.17
CA ASN A 267 6.42 -8.85 -10.06
C ASN A 267 4.94 -8.83 -10.46
N ILE A 268 4.18 -7.83 -10.00
CA ILE A 268 2.76 -7.71 -10.32
C ILE A 268 2.57 -7.41 -11.81
N ILE A 269 3.36 -6.52 -12.40
CA ILE A 269 3.32 -6.24 -13.84
C ILE A 269 3.67 -7.51 -14.64
N ALA A 270 4.64 -8.31 -14.19
CA ALA A 270 5.00 -9.58 -14.81
C ALA A 270 3.88 -10.63 -14.67
N SER A 271 3.27 -10.77 -13.49
CA SER A 271 2.09 -11.59 -13.22
C SER A 271 0.92 -11.20 -14.10
N ALA A 272 0.67 -9.90 -14.28
CA ALA A 272 -0.39 -9.37 -15.13
C ALA A 272 -0.15 -9.70 -16.60
N LYS A 273 1.08 -9.53 -17.12
CA LYS A 273 1.44 -9.90 -18.50
C LYS A 273 1.28 -11.41 -18.75
N THR A 274 1.73 -12.23 -17.82
CA THR A 274 1.56 -13.69 -17.89
C THR A 274 0.07 -14.06 -17.90
N SER A 275 -0.72 -13.43 -17.04
CA SER A 275 -2.18 -13.62 -16.97
C SER A 275 -2.88 -13.24 -18.28
N GLN A 276 -2.51 -12.09 -18.86
CA GLN A 276 -3.01 -11.65 -20.17
C GLN A 276 -2.65 -12.63 -21.28
N PHE A 277 -1.43 -13.17 -21.31
CA PHE A 277 -1.02 -14.17 -22.30
C PHE A 277 -1.90 -15.42 -22.23
N PHE A 278 -2.15 -15.95 -21.02
CA PHE A 278 -3.04 -17.10 -20.83
C PHE A 278 -4.50 -16.78 -21.22
N MET A 279 -5.01 -15.59 -20.88
CA MET A 279 -6.36 -15.18 -21.29
C MET A 279 -6.51 -15.11 -22.81
N TRP A 280 -5.57 -14.46 -23.51
CA TRP A 280 -5.59 -14.40 -24.97
C TRP A 280 -5.50 -15.79 -25.59
N GLY A 281 -4.65 -16.68 -25.05
CA GLY A 281 -4.59 -18.07 -25.47
C GLY A 281 -5.93 -18.80 -25.32
N LEU A 282 -6.59 -18.67 -24.17
CA LEU A 282 -7.87 -19.32 -23.89
C LEU A 282 -9.01 -18.75 -24.76
N ILE A 283 -9.01 -17.45 -25.03
CA ILE A 283 -9.97 -16.79 -25.93
C ILE A 283 -9.79 -17.34 -27.36
N ILE A 284 -8.55 -17.41 -27.86
CA ILE A 284 -8.27 -17.92 -29.21
C ILE A 284 -8.71 -19.38 -29.34
N VAL A 285 -8.36 -20.24 -28.38
CA VAL A 285 -8.76 -21.65 -28.38
C VAL A 285 -10.29 -21.79 -28.33
N SER A 286 -10.96 -21.01 -27.48
CA SER A 286 -12.42 -21.04 -27.38
C SER A 286 -13.10 -20.56 -28.67
N ALA A 287 -12.54 -19.53 -29.33
CA ALA A 287 -13.03 -19.04 -30.62
C ALA A 287 -12.85 -20.09 -31.73
N LEU A 288 -11.69 -20.74 -31.80
CA LEU A 288 -11.43 -21.81 -32.77
C LEU A 288 -12.37 -23.00 -32.57
N LEU A 289 -12.62 -23.40 -31.32
CA LEU A 289 -13.60 -24.43 -30.99
C LEU A 289 -15.01 -24.01 -31.39
N GLY A 290 -15.41 -22.77 -31.08
CA GLY A 290 -16.71 -22.22 -31.48
C GLY A 290 -16.93 -22.23 -33.00
N ILE A 291 -15.93 -21.79 -33.77
CA ILE A 291 -15.95 -21.84 -35.24
C ILE A 291 -16.03 -23.29 -35.74
N GLY A 292 -15.23 -24.19 -35.14
CA GLY A 292 -15.25 -25.62 -35.47
C GLY A 292 -16.62 -26.26 -35.23
N PHE A 293 -17.26 -25.95 -34.10
CA PHE A 293 -18.61 -26.42 -33.78
C PHE A 293 -19.67 -25.82 -34.70
N ALA A 294 -19.60 -24.52 -35.00
CA ALA A 294 -20.52 -23.87 -35.94
C ALA A 294 -20.45 -24.53 -37.34
N TYR A 295 -19.23 -24.78 -37.82
CA TYR A 295 -18.99 -25.50 -39.07
C TYR A 295 -19.53 -26.94 -39.02
N TYR A 296 -19.30 -27.66 -37.93
CA TYR A 296 -19.78 -29.03 -37.71
C TYR A 296 -21.32 -29.12 -37.73
N ILE A 297 -22.00 -28.23 -36.99
CA ILE A 297 -23.47 -28.15 -36.95
C ILE A 297 -24.04 -27.77 -38.32
N THR A 298 -23.42 -26.81 -39.01
CA THR A 298 -23.83 -26.40 -40.36
C THR A 298 -23.79 -27.58 -41.34
N ARG A 299 -22.71 -28.37 -41.29
CA ARG A 299 -22.51 -29.49 -42.22
C ARG A 299 -23.44 -30.67 -41.96
N ILE A 300 -23.75 -30.97 -40.70
CA ILE A 300 -24.47 -32.19 -40.30
C ILE A 300 -25.96 -31.96 -40.06
N ILE A 301 -26.39 -30.73 -39.79
CA ILE A 301 -27.80 -30.41 -39.51
C ILE A 301 -28.35 -29.42 -40.54
N VAL A 302 -27.75 -28.24 -40.65
CA VAL A 302 -28.30 -27.15 -41.47
C VAL A 302 -28.37 -27.54 -42.96
N ARG A 303 -27.27 -28.01 -43.54
CA ARG A 303 -27.23 -28.40 -44.97
C ARG A 303 -28.21 -29.52 -45.35
N PRO A 304 -28.32 -30.65 -44.60
CA PRO A 304 -29.34 -31.66 -44.89
C PRO A 304 -30.78 -31.17 -44.75
N LEU A 305 -31.06 -30.30 -43.77
CA LEU A 305 -32.37 -29.70 -43.61
C LEU A 305 -32.71 -28.74 -44.76
N ASP A 306 -31.76 -27.90 -45.18
CA ASP A 306 -31.93 -27.02 -46.35
C ASP A 306 -32.24 -27.83 -47.61
N LYS A 307 -31.55 -28.96 -47.83
CA LYS A 307 -31.83 -29.89 -48.94
C LYS A 307 -33.24 -30.48 -48.84
N ALA A 308 -33.69 -30.85 -47.64
CA ALA A 308 -35.04 -31.38 -47.44
C ALA A 308 -36.11 -30.31 -47.75
N VAL A 309 -35.88 -29.07 -47.32
CA VAL A 309 -36.77 -27.93 -47.61
C VAL A 309 -36.81 -27.61 -49.10
N ASP A 310 -35.65 -27.58 -49.78
CA ASP A 310 -35.57 -27.37 -51.23
C ASP A 310 -36.33 -28.47 -52.00
N THR A 311 -36.15 -29.72 -51.58
CA THR A 311 -36.89 -30.86 -52.14
C THR A 311 -38.39 -30.70 -52.00
N ALA A 312 -38.87 -30.38 -50.81
CA ALA A 312 -40.30 -30.18 -50.58
C ALA A 312 -40.85 -29.05 -51.47
N ARG A 313 -40.11 -27.95 -51.64
CA ARG A 313 -40.50 -26.83 -52.51
C ARG A 313 -40.57 -27.22 -53.98
N ARG A 314 -39.57 -27.96 -54.48
CA ARG A 314 -39.53 -28.45 -55.87
C ARG A 314 -40.65 -29.43 -56.16
N MET A 315 -40.88 -30.37 -55.26
CA MET A 315 -42.00 -31.32 -55.36
C MET A 315 -43.36 -30.59 -55.35
N ALA A 316 -43.52 -29.53 -54.56
CA ALA A 316 -44.77 -28.76 -54.50
C ALA A 316 -45.14 -28.07 -55.82
N VAL A 317 -44.16 -27.76 -56.67
CA VAL A 317 -44.39 -27.21 -58.03
C VAL A 317 -44.40 -28.29 -59.12
N GLY A 318 -44.35 -29.56 -58.74
CA GLY A 318 -44.40 -30.70 -59.67
C GLY A 318 -43.05 -31.09 -60.28
N ASP A 319 -41.93 -30.56 -59.80
CA ASP A 319 -40.59 -30.99 -60.25
C ASP A 319 -40.19 -32.31 -59.57
N LEU A 320 -40.52 -33.41 -60.24
CA LEU A 320 -40.22 -34.78 -59.81
C LEU A 320 -38.93 -35.32 -60.42
N GLY A 321 -38.17 -34.52 -61.19
CA GLY A 321 -36.93 -34.96 -61.85
C GLY A 321 -35.71 -35.01 -60.93
N MET A 322 -35.89 -34.67 -59.65
CA MET A 322 -34.78 -34.51 -58.72
C MET A 322 -34.26 -35.81 -58.11
N THR A 323 -32.94 -35.89 -57.90
CA THR A 323 -32.28 -37.01 -57.20
C THR A 323 -31.97 -36.61 -55.77
N ILE A 324 -32.48 -37.37 -54.80
CA ILE A 324 -32.19 -37.17 -53.38
C ILE A 324 -31.15 -38.20 -52.94
N GLU A 325 -29.99 -37.71 -52.52
CA GLU A 325 -28.95 -38.52 -51.91
C GLU A 325 -29.08 -38.55 -50.38
N VAL A 326 -29.22 -39.74 -49.82
CA VAL A 326 -29.33 -39.96 -48.37
C VAL A 326 -27.98 -40.42 -47.84
N ASN A 327 -27.15 -39.46 -47.41
CA ASN A 327 -25.78 -39.71 -46.97
C ASN A 327 -25.63 -39.78 -45.43
N SER A 328 -26.73 -39.76 -44.68
CA SER A 328 -26.74 -39.82 -43.22
C SER A 328 -27.69 -40.90 -42.70
N LYS A 329 -27.39 -41.45 -41.52
CA LYS A 329 -28.21 -42.45 -40.80
C LYS A 329 -28.93 -41.86 -39.57
N ASP A 330 -28.87 -40.54 -39.39
CA ASP A 330 -29.56 -39.84 -38.30
C ASP A 330 -30.94 -39.32 -38.74
N GLU A 331 -31.61 -38.53 -37.89
CA GLU A 331 -32.94 -37.97 -38.19
C GLU A 331 -32.99 -37.16 -39.48
N THR A 332 -31.90 -36.46 -39.85
CA THR A 332 -31.87 -35.73 -41.14
C THR A 332 -31.78 -36.69 -42.32
N GLY A 333 -31.07 -37.81 -42.16
CA GLY A 333 -31.03 -38.89 -43.14
C GLY A 333 -32.36 -39.61 -43.27
N ILE A 334 -33.04 -39.90 -42.14
CA ILE A 334 -34.37 -40.49 -42.12
C ILE A 334 -35.38 -39.57 -42.83
N LEU A 335 -35.33 -38.25 -42.56
CA LEU A 335 -36.17 -37.27 -43.22
C LEU A 335 -35.94 -37.22 -44.74
N LEU A 336 -34.67 -37.14 -45.17
CA LEU A 336 -34.32 -37.15 -46.60
C LEU A 336 -34.70 -38.48 -47.27
N GLY A 337 -34.60 -39.60 -46.57
CA GLY A 337 -35.07 -40.91 -47.03
C GLY A 337 -36.57 -40.96 -47.25
N ALA A 338 -37.36 -40.49 -46.29
CA ALA A 338 -38.81 -40.41 -46.43
C ALA A 338 -39.24 -39.46 -47.56
N MET A 339 -38.54 -38.33 -47.73
CA MET A 339 -38.76 -37.42 -48.86
C MET A 339 -38.42 -38.09 -50.21
N LYS A 340 -37.37 -38.91 -50.27
CA LYS A 340 -37.01 -39.69 -51.46
C LYS A 340 -38.11 -40.67 -51.83
N GLU A 341 -38.58 -41.45 -50.87
CA GLU A 341 -39.70 -42.38 -51.07
C GLU A 341 -40.95 -41.65 -51.56
N MET A 342 -41.23 -40.45 -51.04
CA MET A 342 -42.35 -39.61 -51.48
C MET A 342 -42.20 -39.07 -52.90
N VAL A 343 -41.00 -38.63 -53.29
CA VAL A 343 -40.72 -38.15 -54.66
C VAL A 343 -40.79 -39.30 -55.66
N ASP A 344 -40.17 -40.45 -55.35
CA ASP A 344 -40.21 -41.64 -56.21
C ASP A 344 -41.66 -42.13 -56.37
N ALA A 345 -42.44 -42.14 -55.29
CA ALA A 345 -43.86 -42.42 -55.33
C ALA A 345 -44.62 -41.42 -56.23
N ASN A 346 -44.44 -40.11 -56.10
CA ASN A 346 -45.12 -39.16 -57.00
C ASN A 346 -44.66 -39.31 -58.46
N ARG A 347 -43.38 -39.63 -58.69
CA ARG A 347 -42.84 -39.89 -60.04
C ARG A 347 -43.52 -41.09 -60.70
N ASP A 348 -43.73 -42.18 -59.96
CA ASP A 348 -44.47 -43.35 -60.46
C ASP A 348 -45.91 -43.01 -60.85
N VAL A 349 -46.59 -42.14 -60.07
CA VAL A 349 -47.96 -41.68 -60.39
C VAL A 349 -47.95 -40.84 -61.67
N ALA A 350 -47.02 -39.89 -61.78
CA ALA A 350 -46.88 -39.03 -62.96
C ALA A 350 -46.58 -39.85 -64.23
N GLN A 351 -45.67 -40.83 -64.15
CA GLN A 351 -45.39 -41.74 -65.26
C GLN A 351 -46.60 -42.61 -65.63
N THR A 352 -47.38 -43.06 -64.64
CA THR A 352 -48.62 -43.80 -64.89
C THR A 352 -49.66 -42.92 -65.60
N ALA A 353 -49.82 -41.67 -65.16
CA ALA A 353 -50.70 -40.69 -65.80
C ALA A 353 -50.26 -40.37 -67.24
N ASP A 354 -48.95 -40.24 -67.48
CA ASP A 354 -48.37 -40.00 -68.81
C ASP A 354 -48.64 -41.17 -69.78
N ARG A 355 -48.51 -42.41 -69.30
CA ARG A 355 -48.88 -43.62 -70.08
C ARG A 355 -50.37 -43.64 -70.45
N ILE A 356 -51.25 -43.27 -69.52
CA ILE A 356 -52.70 -43.18 -69.77
C ILE A 356 -52.99 -42.09 -70.79
N ALA A 357 -52.35 -40.91 -70.68
CA ALA A 357 -52.47 -39.83 -71.65
C ALA A 357 -51.95 -40.24 -73.04
N GLY A 358 -50.96 -41.12 -73.11
CA GLY A 358 -50.46 -41.76 -74.33
C GLY A 358 -51.39 -42.84 -74.91
N GLY A 359 -52.55 -43.10 -74.31
CA GLY A 359 -53.58 -44.03 -74.79
C GLY A 359 -53.52 -45.45 -74.22
N ASP A 360 -52.62 -45.74 -73.27
CA ASP A 360 -52.52 -47.05 -72.61
C ASP A 360 -53.57 -47.16 -71.48
N LEU A 361 -54.82 -47.51 -71.85
CA LEU A 361 -55.92 -47.73 -70.89
C LEU A 361 -55.90 -49.13 -70.24
N GLY A 362 -54.95 -49.99 -70.61
CA GLY A 362 -54.77 -51.32 -70.00
C GLY A 362 -53.93 -51.33 -68.74
N VAL A 363 -53.45 -50.16 -68.28
CA VAL A 363 -52.58 -50.05 -67.10
C VAL A 363 -53.33 -50.44 -65.83
N LYS A 364 -52.84 -51.47 -65.14
CA LYS A 364 -53.38 -51.89 -63.84
C LYS A 364 -52.90 -50.94 -62.74
N ILE A 365 -53.74 -49.99 -62.37
CA ILE A 365 -53.48 -49.04 -61.29
C ILE A 365 -53.85 -49.70 -59.95
N THR A 366 -52.85 -49.91 -59.08
CA THR A 366 -53.06 -50.47 -57.74
C THR A 366 -52.76 -49.40 -56.68
N PRO A 367 -53.74 -48.98 -55.87
CA PRO A 367 -53.51 -48.02 -54.78
C PRO A 367 -52.47 -48.53 -53.79
N ARG A 368 -51.58 -47.65 -53.30
CA ARG A 368 -50.51 -48.04 -52.37
C ARG A 368 -51.02 -48.41 -50.98
N SER A 369 -52.09 -47.74 -50.56
CA SER A 369 -52.71 -47.95 -49.26
C SER A 369 -54.21 -47.67 -49.33
N GLY A 370 -54.91 -48.02 -48.26
CA GLY A 370 -56.31 -47.65 -48.06
C GLY A 370 -56.58 -46.15 -48.08
N GLU A 371 -55.56 -45.29 -48.00
CA GLU A 371 -55.68 -43.83 -47.96
C GLU A 371 -55.20 -43.14 -49.25
N ASP A 372 -54.70 -43.90 -50.24
CA ASP A 372 -54.12 -43.34 -51.47
C ASP A 372 -55.20 -42.82 -52.42
N THR A 373 -55.62 -41.57 -52.16
CA THR A 373 -56.71 -40.91 -52.87
C THR A 373 -56.38 -40.65 -54.34
N LEU A 374 -55.11 -40.35 -54.66
CA LEU A 374 -54.67 -40.04 -56.03
C LEU A 374 -54.75 -41.26 -56.94
N LEU A 375 -54.17 -42.39 -56.52
CA LEU A 375 -54.20 -43.61 -57.35
C LEU A 375 -55.61 -44.21 -57.42
N LYS A 376 -56.43 -44.08 -56.37
CA LYS A 376 -57.85 -44.46 -56.43
C LYS A 376 -58.62 -43.63 -57.45
N ALA A 377 -58.42 -42.31 -57.48
CA ALA A 377 -59.07 -41.43 -58.44
C ALA A 377 -58.62 -41.74 -59.88
N LEU A 378 -57.31 -41.95 -60.10
CA LEU A 378 -56.76 -42.38 -61.39
C LEU A 378 -57.33 -43.73 -61.84
N ALA A 379 -57.41 -44.73 -60.95
CA ALA A 379 -58.00 -46.03 -61.25
C ALA A 379 -59.48 -45.92 -61.65
N SER A 380 -60.25 -45.11 -60.92
CA SER A 380 -61.65 -44.83 -61.27
C SER A 380 -61.77 -44.07 -62.59
N MET A 381 -60.85 -43.14 -62.89
CA MET A 381 -60.84 -42.40 -64.15
C MET A 381 -60.60 -43.34 -65.34
N VAL A 382 -59.59 -44.21 -65.28
CA VAL A 382 -59.33 -45.20 -66.34
C VAL A 382 -60.52 -46.14 -66.50
N GLY A 383 -61.09 -46.65 -65.39
CA GLY A 383 -62.26 -47.52 -65.43
C GLY A 383 -63.53 -46.87 -65.99
N ASN A 384 -63.62 -45.52 -65.99
CA ASN A 384 -64.71 -44.78 -66.63
C ASN A 384 -64.42 -44.42 -68.10
N LEU A 385 -63.16 -44.50 -68.54
CA LEU A 385 -62.72 -44.20 -69.91
C LEU A 385 -62.61 -45.45 -70.80
N THR A 386 -62.48 -46.64 -70.20
CA THR A 386 -62.62 -47.96 -70.82
C THR A 386 -64.09 -48.40 -70.86
#